data_AF-A0A612TWV9-F1
#
_entry.id   AF-A0A612TWV9-F1
#
_cell.length_a   1.000
_cell.length_b   1.000
_cell.length_c   1.000
_cell.angle_alpha   90.00
_cell.angle_beta   90.00
_cell.angle_gamma   90.00
#
_symmetry.space_group_name_H-M   'P 1'
#
loop_
_entity.id
_entity.type
_entity.pdbx_description
1 polymer ?
#
loop_
_entity_poly.entity_id
_entity_poly.type
_entity_poly.pdbx_seq_one_letter_code
_entity_poly.pdbx_strand_id
1 'polypeptide(L)'
;MPITLEHIAAKPLQENSKAKGVRTWDTIQYLSALDKACQDTVFHEQVSNLPKEYTRLDEMARDEKEYSLNIFDFFFEPTADIICDDIKSTLDFYYSNSPTFRRLVNYKVNHSINNDIDTSKCEVKVSPNYS
;
A
#
# COMPACT_ATOMS: atom_id res chain seq x y z
N MET A 1 -12.31 -5.41 -22.21
CA MET A 1 -12.16 -4.16 -21.41
C MET A 1 -11.45 -4.56 -20.13
N PRO A 2 -10.28 -4.00 -19.78
CA PRO A 2 -9.62 -4.35 -18.53
C PRO A 2 -10.47 -3.88 -17.34
N ILE A 3 -10.66 -4.76 -16.36
CA ILE A 3 -11.43 -4.46 -15.14
C ILE A 3 -10.54 -3.56 -14.26
N THR A 4 -10.98 -2.33 -14.01
CA THR A 4 -10.27 -1.40 -13.11
C THR A 4 -10.86 -1.44 -11.72
N LEU A 5 -10.08 -1.05 -10.71
CA LEU A 5 -10.51 -0.99 -9.31
C LEU A 5 -11.80 -0.18 -9.09
N GLU A 6 -12.03 0.84 -9.93
CA GLU A 6 -13.26 1.65 -9.95
C GLU A 6 -14.53 0.84 -10.28
N HIS A 7 -14.42 -0.30 -10.95
CA HIS A 7 -15.55 -1.18 -11.27
C HIS A 7 -15.90 -2.15 -10.13
N ILE A 8 -14.98 -2.36 -9.17
CA ILE A 8 -15.14 -3.29 -8.04
C ILE A 8 -15.53 -2.51 -6.76
N ALA A 9 -15.17 -1.23 -6.68
CA ALA A 9 -15.48 -0.38 -5.54
C ALA A 9 -16.90 0.22 -5.61
N ALA A 10 -17.66 0.11 -4.51
CA ALA A 10 -18.87 0.90 -4.35
C ALA A 10 -18.50 2.37 -4.04
N LYS A 11 -18.95 3.28 -4.93
CA LYS A 11 -18.94 4.77 -4.88
C LYS A 11 -17.69 5.47 -4.29
N PRO A 12 -17.00 6.34 -5.05
CA PRO A 12 -15.82 7.06 -4.56
C PRO A 12 -16.18 8.11 -3.50
N LEU A 13 -15.40 8.17 -2.41
CA LEU A 13 -15.41 9.27 -1.46
C LEU A 13 -14.51 10.40 -2.01
N GLN A 14 -15.04 11.62 -2.13
CA GLN A 14 -14.29 12.76 -2.68
C GLN A 14 -13.22 13.25 -1.69
N GLU A 15 -11.94 13.21 -2.11
CA GLU A 15 -10.85 13.88 -1.40
C GLU A 15 -10.87 15.40 -1.65
N ASN A 16 -10.91 16.16 -0.55
CA ASN A 16 -10.71 17.61 -0.55
C ASN A 16 -9.21 17.92 -0.60
N SER A 17 -8.74 18.50 -1.70
CA SER A 17 -7.34 18.82 -1.95
C SER A 17 -6.86 20.07 -1.20
N LYS A 18 -5.88 19.93 -0.30
CA LYS A 18 -5.05 21.06 0.18
C LYS A 18 -3.58 20.67 0.34
N ALA A 19 -2.71 21.54 -0.18
CA ALA A 19 -1.24 21.56 -0.16
C ALA A 19 -0.51 20.39 -0.86
N LYS A 20 0.23 20.67 -1.95
CA LYS A 20 1.16 19.71 -2.58
C LYS A 20 2.41 19.55 -1.70
N GLY A 21 2.29 18.77 -0.62
CA GLY A 21 3.44 18.19 0.07
C GLY A 21 4.11 17.12 -0.79
N VAL A 22 5.27 16.62 -0.33
CA VAL A 22 5.93 15.45 -0.92
C VAL A 22 4.95 14.28 -0.90
N ARG A 23 4.71 13.66 -2.05
CA ARG A 23 3.75 12.55 -2.18
C ARG A 23 4.32 11.27 -1.59
N THR A 24 3.47 10.35 -1.14
CA THR A 24 3.94 9.13 -0.48
C THR A 24 4.67 8.15 -1.40
N TRP A 25 4.56 8.37 -2.72
CA TRP A 25 5.28 7.65 -3.76
C TRP A 25 6.49 8.42 -4.33
N ASP A 26 6.76 9.64 -3.86
CA ASP A 26 7.87 10.46 -4.35
C ASP A 26 9.10 10.32 -3.44
N THR A 27 9.61 9.08 -3.38
CA THR A 27 10.71 8.66 -2.52
C THR A 27 11.98 9.47 -2.79
N ILE A 28 12.26 9.80 -4.05
CA ILE A 28 13.41 10.64 -4.41
C ILE A 28 13.24 12.07 -3.90
N GLN A 29 12.06 12.68 -4.04
CA GLN A 29 11.83 14.01 -3.52
C GLN A 29 11.90 14.04 -1.99
N TYR A 30 11.39 13.01 -1.31
CA TYR A 30 11.49 12.87 0.14
C TYR A 30 12.95 12.77 0.61
N LEU A 31 13.72 11.85 0.04
CA LEU A 31 15.12 11.66 0.38
C LEU A 31 15.95 12.91 0.05
N SER A 32 15.67 13.57 -1.07
CA SER A 32 16.33 14.83 -1.44
C SER A 32 16.01 15.98 -0.46
N ALA A 33 14.79 16.01 0.09
CA ALA A 33 14.41 17.00 1.10
C ALA A 33 15.11 16.73 2.44
N LEU A 34 15.21 15.46 2.84
CA LEU A 34 15.97 15.04 4.02
C LEU A 34 17.46 15.33 3.88
N ASP A 35 18.04 15.04 2.72
CA ASP A 35 19.47 15.25 2.45
C ASP A 35 19.88 16.72 2.66
N LYS A 36 19.07 17.63 2.10
CA LYS A 36 19.24 19.08 2.30
C LYS A 36 19.12 19.51 3.76
N ALA A 37 18.30 18.83 4.54
CA ALA A 37 18.07 19.17 5.94
C ALA A 37 19.17 18.63 6.86
N CYS A 38 19.68 17.43 6.60
CA CYS A 38 20.66 16.75 7.44
C CYS A 38 22.10 17.20 7.17
N GLN A 39 22.44 17.61 5.94
CA GLN A 39 23.79 18.01 5.53
C GLN A 39 24.88 16.95 5.86
N ASP A 40 24.49 15.68 5.92
CA ASP A 40 25.38 14.56 6.22
C ASP A 40 25.99 14.01 4.93
N THR A 41 27.33 13.97 4.86
CA THR A 41 28.05 13.56 3.64
C THR A 41 27.85 12.09 3.29
N VAL A 42 27.70 11.21 4.29
CA VAL A 42 27.47 9.78 4.07
C VAL A 42 26.05 9.56 3.57
N PHE A 43 25.06 10.22 4.17
CA PHE A 43 23.67 10.18 3.73
C PHE A 43 23.53 10.71 2.29
N HIS A 44 24.18 11.83 1.97
CA HIS A 44 24.19 12.40 0.63
C HIS A 44 24.73 11.42 -0.42
N GLU A 45 25.83 10.75 -0.13
CA GLU A 45 26.41 9.72 -1.00
C GLU A 45 25.46 8.53 -1.18
N GLN A 46 24.83 8.06 -0.11
CA GLN A 46 23.87 6.96 -0.16
C GLN A 46 22.62 7.29 -1.00
N VAL A 47 22.05 8.48 -0.82
CA VAL A 47 20.87 8.93 -1.58
C VAL A 47 21.23 9.14 -3.05
N SER A 48 22.39 9.73 -3.35
CA SER A 48 22.85 9.99 -4.72
C SER A 48 23.13 8.71 -5.51
N ASN A 49 23.54 7.64 -4.81
CA ASN A 49 23.84 6.34 -5.39
C ASN A 49 22.67 5.35 -5.33
N LEU A 50 21.48 5.77 -4.86
CA LEU A 50 20.33 4.88 -4.71
C LEU A 50 19.91 4.30 -6.08
N PRO A 51 19.98 2.97 -6.28
CA PRO A 51 19.59 2.39 -7.56
C PRO A 51 18.08 2.57 -7.83
N LYS A 52 17.71 2.79 -9.10
CA LYS A 52 16.31 3.05 -9.48
C LYS A 52 15.37 1.90 -9.14
N GLU A 53 15.90 0.69 -9.05
CA GLU A 53 15.16 -0.50 -8.67
C GLU A 53 14.54 -0.36 -7.27
N TYR A 54 15.18 0.41 -6.37
CA TYR A 54 14.68 0.64 -5.02
C TYR A 54 13.49 1.62 -4.96
N THR A 55 13.28 2.44 -5.99
CA THR A 55 12.13 3.38 -6.07
C THR A 55 11.08 2.94 -7.09
N ARG A 56 11.37 1.93 -7.89
CA ARG A 56 10.51 1.47 -8.99
C ARG A 56 9.11 1.08 -8.52
N LEU A 57 8.97 0.41 -7.38
CA LEU A 57 7.66 0.03 -6.85
C LEU A 57 6.83 1.28 -6.54
N ASP A 58 7.42 2.31 -5.95
CA ASP A 58 6.74 3.55 -5.63
C ASP A 58 6.32 4.31 -6.88
N GLU A 59 7.17 4.31 -7.90
CA GLU A 59 6.83 4.87 -9.20
C GLU A 59 5.66 4.15 -9.89
N MET A 60 5.46 2.85 -9.65
CA MET A 60 4.37 2.08 -10.21
C MET A 60 3.10 2.14 -9.35
N ALA A 61 3.25 2.15 -8.03
CA ALA A 61 2.18 2.13 -7.05
C ALA A 61 1.83 3.56 -6.59
N ARG A 62 1.14 4.34 -7.44
CA ARG A 62 0.79 5.75 -7.17
C ARG A 62 -0.67 6.00 -6.77
N ASP A 63 -1.51 4.98 -6.81
CA ASP A 63 -2.95 5.16 -6.56
C ASP A 63 -3.25 5.25 -5.06
N GLU A 64 -3.26 6.46 -4.51
CA GLU A 64 -3.60 6.74 -3.10
C GLU A 64 -5.12 6.75 -2.82
N LYS A 65 -5.99 6.52 -3.82
CA LYS A 65 -7.44 6.59 -3.60
C LYS A 65 -7.89 5.51 -2.62
N GLU A 66 -8.88 5.87 -1.81
CA GLU A 66 -9.59 4.92 -0.97
C GLU A 66 -10.76 4.31 -1.75
N TYR A 67 -10.79 2.99 -1.77
CA TYR A 67 -11.85 2.20 -2.41
C TYR A 67 -12.54 1.31 -1.38
N SER A 68 -13.81 0.99 -1.60
CA SER A 68 -14.51 -0.02 -0.81
C SER A 68 -14.03 -1.43 -1.20
N LEU A 69 -12.91 -1.86 -0.62
CA LEU A 69 -12.31 -3.18 -0.82
C LEU A 69 -12.49 -4.05 0.42
N ASN A 70 -12.79 -5.34 0.24
CA ASN A 70 -12.55 -6.31 1.30
C ASN A 70 -11.11 -6.84 1.18
N ILE A 71 -10.19 -6.17 1.87
CA ILE A 71 -8.75 -6.48 1.82
C ILE A 71 -8.48 -7.88 2.37
N PHE A 72 -9.17 -8.26 3.46
CA PHE A 72 -9.00 -9.58 4.06
C PHE A 72 -9.33 -10.69 3.05
N ASP A 73 -10.51 -10.65 2.44
CA ASP A 73 -10.94 -11.68 1.47
C ASP A 73 -10.01 -11.78 0.27
N PHE A 74 -9.35 -10.68 -0.11
CA PHE A 74 -8.42 -10.67 -1.23
C PHE A 74 -7.10 -11.37 -0.88
N PHE A 75 -6.58 -11.17 0.32
CA PHE A 75 -5.22 -11.61 0.69
C PHE A 75 -5.16 -12.83 1.61
N PHE A 76 -6.27 -13.23 2.25
CA PHE A 76 -6.26 -14.25 3.30
C PHE A 76 -7.31 -15.34 3.03
N GLU A 77 -6.95 -16.56 3.42
CA GLU A 77 -7.90 -17.66 3.51
C GLU A 77 -8.83 -17.48 4.73
N PRO A 78 -10.06 -18.01 4.70
CA PRO A 78 -10.95 -17.99 5.85
C PRO A 78 -10.29 -18.59 7.10
N THR A 79 -10.46 -17.93 8.24
CA THR A 79 -9.93 -18.36 9.55
C THR A 79 -11.00 -18.18 10.63
N ALA A 80 -10.67 -18.50 11.90
CA ALA A 80 -11.59 -18.32 13.02
C ALA A 80 -12.07 -16.86 13.14
N ASP A 81 -13.38 -16.68 13.36
CA ASP A 81 -14.08 -15.38 13.26
C ASP A 81 -13.41 -14.25 14.05
N ILE A 82 -12.98 -14.50 15.30
CA ILE A 82 -12.35 -13.47 16.15
C ILE A 82 -11.06 -12.93 15.52
N ILE A 83 -10.23 -13.81 14.96
CA ILE A 83 -8.96 -13.42 14.33
C ILE A 83 -9.20 -12.78 12.97
N CYS A 84 -10.25 -13.23 12.26
CA CYS A 84 -10.70 -12.58 11.03
C CYS A 84 -11.07 -11.12 11.29
N ASP A 85 -11.87 -10.85 12.32
CA ASP A 85 -12.32 -9.50 12.68
C ASP A 85 -11.16 -8.58 13.11
N ASP A 86 -10.21 -9.11 13.89
CA ASP A 86 -9.02 -8.35 14.31
C ASP A 86 -8.12 -7.97 13.13
N ILE A 87 -7.85 -8.93 12.23
CA ILE A 87 -7.03 -8.67 11.04
C ILE A 87 -7.77 -7.69 10.12
N LYS A 88 -9.07 -7.92 9.88
CA LYS A 88 -9.88 -7.08 8.99
C LYS A 88 -9.94 -5.64 9.48
N SER A 89 -10.28 -5.43 10.76
CA SER A 89 -10.34 -4.10 11.34
C SER A 89 -8.98 -3.38 11.30
N THR A 90 -7.88 -4.12 11.49
CA THR A 90 -6.52 -3.59 11.38
C THR A 90 -6.21 -3.16 9.94
N LEU A 91 -6.52 -4.00 8.95
CA LEU A 91 -6.31 -3.70 7.53
C LEU A 91 -7.15 -2.50 7.09
N ASP A 92 -8.43 -2.46 7.47
CA ASP A 92 -9.35 -1.36 7.17
C ASP A 92 -8.85 -0.05 7.80
N PHE A 93 -8.39 -0.09 9.06
CA PHE A 93 -7.78 1.07 9.73
C PHE A 93 -6.58 1.61 8.95
N TYR A 94 -5.62 0.76 8.57
CA TYR A 94 -4.45 1.23 7.81
C TYR A 94 -4.82 1.71 6.42
N TYR A 95 -5.79 1.08 5.77
CA TYR A 95 -6.24 1.50 4.46
C TYR A 95 -6.92 2.87 4.51
N SER A 96 -7.78 3.15 5.48
CA SER A 96 -8.37 4.50 5.61
C SER A 96 -7.36 5.56 6.03
N ASN A 97 -6.34 5.21 6.82
CA ASN A 97 -5.45 6.20 7.46
C ASN A 97 -4.04 6.36 6.84
N SER A 98 -3.58 5.43 6.00
CA SER A 98 -2.23 5.46 5.43
C SER A 98 -2.26 5.46 3.89
N PRO A 99 -1.98 6.61 3.23
CA PRO A 99 -1.89 6.67 1.77
C PRO A 99 -0.80 5.75 1.20
N THR A 100 0.31 5.57 1.94
CA THR A 100 1.36 4.59 1.61
C THR A 100 0.83 3.16 1.61
N PHE A 101 0.01 2.80 2.59
CA PHE A 101 -0.58 1.47 2.62
C PHE A 101 -1.58 1.29 1.48
N ARG A 102 -2.45 2.29 1.25
CA ARG A 102 -3.43 2.28 0.15
C ARG A 102 -2.78 2.05 -1.21
N ARG A 103 -1.74 2.81 -1.56
CA ARG A 103 -1.11 2.70 -2.88
C ARG A 103 -0.52 1.32 -3.13
N LEU A 104 0.02 0.67 -2.10
CA LEU A 104 0.57 -0.69 -2.21
C LEU A 104 -0.54 -1.72 -2.39
N VAL A 105 -1.62 -1.63 -1.60
CA VAL A 105 -2.80 -2.50 -1.73
C VAL A 105 -3.43 -2.34 -3.12
N ASN A 106 -3.68 -1.10 -3.55
CA ASN A 106 -4.29 -0.80 -4.84
C ASN A 106 -3.44 -1.30 -6.01
N TYR A 107 -2.11 -1.11 -5.94
CA TYR A 107 -1.20 -1.65 -6.94
C TYR A 107 -1.29 -3.17 -7.02
N LYS A 108 -1.23 -3.86 -5.89
CA LYS A 108 -1.25 -5.32 -5.86
C LYS A 108 -2.58 -5.89 -6.36
N VAL A 109 -3.71 -5.33 -5.92
CA VAL A 109 -5.06 -5.75 -6.36
C VAL A 109 -5.22 -5.53 -7.86
N ASN A 110 -4.92 -4.32 -8.36
CA ASN A 110 -4.98 -4.03 -9.79
C ASN A 110 -4.04 -4.94 -10.60
N HIS A 111 -2.83 -5.18 -10.12
CA HIS A 111 -1.87 -6.02 -10.81
C HIS A 111 -2.35 -7.47 -10.90
N SER A 112 -2.89 -8.04 -9.82
CA SER A 112 -3.45 -9.38 -9.81
C SER A 112 -4.65 -9.51 -10.75
N ILE A 113 -5.60 -8.57 -10.69
CA ILE A 113 -6.80 -8.58 -11.57
C ILE A 113 -6.42 -8.49 -13.04
N ASN A 114 -5.52 -7.55 -13.39
CA ASN A 114 -5.20 -7.28 -14.79
C ASN A 114 -4.29 -8.33 -15.43
N ASN A 115 -3.59 -9.12 -14.63
CA ASN A 115 -2.66 -10.14 -15.14
C ASN A 115 -3.13 -11.58 -14.87
N ASP A 116 -4.36 -11.75 -14.38
CA ASP A 116 -4.95 -13.07 -14.02
C ASP A 116 -4.01 -13.90 -13.14
N ILE A 117 -3.32 -13.22 -12.22
CA ILE A 117 -2.38 -13.87 -11.31
C ILE A 117 -3.20 -14.38 -10.13
N ASP A 118 -3.36 -15.70 -10.06
CA ASP A 118 -3.87 -16.36 -8.86
C ASP A 118 -2.88 -16.13 -7.72
N THR A 119 -3.17 -15.13 -6.89
CA THR A 119 -2.41 -14.87 -5.69
C THR A 119 -2.83 -15.90 -4.65
N SER A 120 -1.95 -16.87 -4.40
CA SER A 120 -2.05 -17.74 -3.24
C SER A 120 -2.31 -16.88 -2.00
N LYS A 121 -3.48 -17.05 -1.40
CA LYS A 121 -3.88 -16.33 -0.20
C LYS A 121 -3.06 -16.82 0.99
N CYS A 122 -2.91 -15.93 1.97
CA CYS A 122 -2.22 -16.21 3.21
C CYS A 122 -3.11 -17.06 4.12
N GLU A 123 -2.60 -18.20 4.58
CA GLU A 123 -3.21 -18.98 5.65
C GLU A 123 -2.83 -18.40 7.01
N VAL A 124 -3.81 -18.12 7.86
CA VAL A 124 -3.58 -17.63 9.23
C VAL A 124 -3.47 -18.82 10.18
N LYS A 125 -2.26 -19.05 10.72
CA LYS A 125 -2.00 -20.10 11.71
C LYS A 125 -1.92 -19.53 13.11
N VAL A 126 -2.81 -19.99 13.97
CA VAL A 126 -2.84 -19.62 15.39
C VAL A 126 -2.04 -20.65 16.16
N SER A 127 -0.95 -20.20 16.80
CA SER A 127 -0.23 -21.07 17.72
C SER A 127 -1.02 -21.16 19.04
N PRO A 128 -1.34 -22.36 19.54
CA PRO A 128 -2.11 -22.53 20.77
C PRO A 128 -1.33 -22.11 22.04
N ASN A 129 -0.04 -21.76 21.93
CA ASN A 129 0.87 -21.57 23.06
C ASN A 129 1.34 -20.12 23.29
N TYR A 130 0.60 -19.11 22.83
CA TYR A 130 0.81 -17.75 23.36
C TYR A 130 -0.04 -17.60 24.61
N SER A 131 0.56 -17.89 25.76
CA SER A 131 0.08 -17.54 27.11
C SER A 131 0.92 -16.40 27.67
#